data_AF-A0A535WQ70-F1
#
_entry.id   AF-A0A535WQ70-F1
#
_cell.length_a   1.000
_cell.length_b   1.000
_cell.length_c   1.000
_cell.angle_alpha   90.00
_cell.angle_beta   90.00
_cell.angle_gamma   90.00
#
_symmetry.space_group_name_H-M   'P 1'
#
loop_
_entity.id
_entity.type
_entity.pdbx_description
1 polymer ?
#
loop_
_entity_poly.entity_id
_entity_poly.type
_entity_poly.pdbx_seq_one_letter_code
_entity_poly.pdbx_strand_id
1 'polypeptide(L)'
;MARSIPDEVTQRWQQVTVSDSAITAVAESRALLRSLAGWQAALVQEALKEGSTWEQIGEALGTTRQAAWARFRHAIEPDGGPSAMNERVEAREQLRSLWEDAQSRRREADARWREEEDRLREQLRQSQDQLRDAKRRHARERRAAREELRRSADALRAAMPGR
;
A
#
# COMPACT_ATOMS: atom_id res chain seq x y z
N MET A 1 -3.08 44.56 14.68
CA MET A 1 -2.79 43.31 15.42
C MET A 1 -1.46 42.76 14.91
N ALA A 2 -0.65 42.12 15.76
CA ALA A 2 0.57 41.45 15.30
C ALA A 2 0.16 40.25 14.44
N ARG A 3 0.66 40.16 13.21
CA ARG A 3 0.44 38.99 12.34
C ARG A 3 1.26 37.82 12.87
N SER A 4 0.62 36.68 13.13
CA SER A 4 1.33 35.45 13.52
C SER A 4 1.79 34.70 12.27
N ILE A 5 3.04 34.23 12.30
CA ILE A 5 3.54 33.29 11.29
C ILE A 5 2.84 31.94 11.53
N PRO A 6 2.31 31.27 10.49
CA PRO A 6 1.72 29.94 10.65
C PRO A 6 2.73 28.94 11.21
N ASP A 7 2.28 28.09 12.15
CA ASP A 7 3.13 27.08 12.80
C ASP A 7 3.86 26.18 11.79
N GLU A 8 3.20 25.86 10.68
CA GLU A 8 3.79 25.04 9.61
C GLU A 8 5.00 25.71 8.95
N VAL A 9 4.99 27.04 8.78
CA VAL A 9 6.14 27.78 8.24
C VAL A 9 7.29 27.76 9.24
N THR A 10 6.99 27.98 10.53
CA THR A 10 7.98 27.96 11.62
C THR A 10 8.62 26.58 11.77
N GLN A 11 7.82 25.51 11.73
CA GLN A 11 8.28 24.13 11.84
C GLN A 11 9.19 23.74 10.66
N ARG A 12 8.79 24.09 9.43
CA ARG A 12 9.61 23.79 8.24
C ARG A 12 10.90 24.59 8.21
N TRP A 13 10.88 25.83 8.69
CA TRP A 13 12.10 26.61 8.88
C TRP A 13 13.09 25.89 9.80
N GLN A 14 12.62 25.40 10.96
CA GLN A 14 13.45 24.63 11.89
C GLN A 14 14.00 23.36 11.23
N GLN A 15 13.17 22.60 10.51
CA GLN A 15 13.58 21.37 9.83
C GLN A 15 14.69 21.59 8.81
N VAL A 16 14.61 22.66 8.00
CA VAL A 16 15.68 23.02 7.06
C VAL A 16 16.99 23.31 7.78
N THR A 17 16.93 24.03 8.91
CA THR A 17 18.14 24.45 9.64
C THR A 17 18.78 23.35 10.50
N VAL A 18 18.03 22.29 10.85
CA VAL A 18 18.49 21.19 11.71
C VAL A 18 18.87 19.94 10.89
N SER A 19 18.60 19.93 9.58
CA SER A 19 18.88 18.76 8.73
C SER A 19 20.38 18.50 8.57
N ASP A 20 20.83 17.34 9.06
CA ASP A 20 22.24 16.87 8.92
C ASP A 20 22.61 16.46 7.48
N SER A 21 21.61 16.30 6.60
CA SER A 21 21.76 15.84 5.22
C SER A 21 21.43 16.96 4.23
N ALA A 22 22.36 17.29 3.35
CA ALA A 22 22.18 18.35 2.35
C ALA A 22 21.01 18.06 1.39
N ILE A 23 20.82 16.80 0.98
CA ILE A 23 19.70 16.45 0.08
C ILE A 23 18.36 16.56 0.78
N THR A 24 18.32 16.24 2.08
CA THR A 24 17.13 16.43 2.92
C THR A 24 16.83 17.92 3.09
N ALA A 25 17.85 18.73 3.39
CA ALA A 25 17.70 20.18 3.51
C ALA A 25 17.16 20.84 2.22
N VAL A 26 17.55 20.36 1.03
CA VAL A 26 17.00 20.84 -0.25
C VAL A 26 15.52 20.45 -0.39
N ALA A 27 15.14 19.23 -0.04
CA ALA A 27 13.74 18.79 -0.06
C ALA A 27 12.87 19.60 0.91
N GLU A 28 13.36 19.82 2.12
CA GLU A 28 12.70 20.63 3.16
C GLU A 28 12.64 22.10 2.75
N SER A 29 13.68 22.64 2.11
CA SER A 29 13.69 24.03 1.60
C SER A 29 12.60 24.22 0.54
N ARG A 30 12.44 23.26 -0.37
CA ARG A 30 11.34 23.27 -1.35
C ARG A 30 9.97 23.20 -0.66
N ALA A 31 9.85 22.45 0.43
CA ALA A 31 8.62 22.36 1.22
C ALA A 31 8.32 23.69 1.93
N LEU A 32 9.32 24.33 2.55
CA LEU A 32 9.21 25.64 3.18
C LEU A 32 8.76 26.71 2.18
N LEU A 33 9.32 26.74 0.96
CA LEU A 33 8.91 27.66 -0.09
C LEU A 33 7.42 27.53 -0.45
N ARG A 34 6.87 26.31 -0.46
CA ARG A 34 5.43 26.08 -0.69
C ARG A 34 4.58 26.65 0.43
N SER A 35 4.96 26.41 1.69
CA SER A 35 4.22 26.94 2.85
C SER A 35 4.29 28.48 2.91
N LEU A 36 5.44 29.07 2.59
CA LEU A 36 5.59 30.51 2.46
C LEU A 36 4.73 31.10 1.33
N ALA A 37 4.65 30.42 0.18
CA ALA A 37 3.79 30.85 -0.92
C ALA A 37 2.31 30.84 -0.53
N GLY A 38 1.86 29.80 0.20
CA GLY A 38 0.51 29.74 0.74
C GLY A 38 0.21 30.85 1.74
N TRP A 39 1.13 31.12 2.66
CA TRP A 39 0.99 32.24 3.60
C TRP A 39 0.99 33.60 2.89
N GLN A 40 1.83 33.80 1.88
CA GLN A 40 1.84 35.02 1.07
C GLN A 40 0.51 35.22 0.34
N ALA A 41 -0.13 34.16 -0.18
CA ALA A 41 -1.46 34.25 -0.77
C ALA A 41 -2.54 34.67 0.24
N ALA A 42 -2.48 34.16 1.48
CA ALA A 42 -3.37 34.59 2.56
C ALA A 42 -3.20 36.08 2.90
N LEU A 43 -1.96 36.58 2.94
CA LEU A 43 -1.67 38.00 3.16
C LEU A 43 -2.17 38.88 2.00
N VAL A 44 -2.04 38.43 0.76
CA VAL A 44 -2.59 39.13 -0.41
C VAL A 44 -4.12 39.18 -0.32
N GLN A 45 -4.77 38.09 0.10
CA GLN A 45 -6.22 38.07 0.32
C GLN A 45 -6.66 39.02 1.44
N GLU A 46 -5.90 39.10 2.54
CA GLU A 46 -6.12 40.06 3.62
C GLU A 46 -6.00 41.50 3.10
N ALA A 47 -4.93 41.83 2.37
CA ALA A 47 -4.71 43.15 1.79
C ALA A 47 -5.86 43.58 0.85
N LEU A 48 -6.37 42.65 0.02
CA LEU A 48 -7.54 42.91 -0.83
C LEU A 48 -8.80 43.17 -0.01
N LYS A 49 -9.03 42.44 1.09
CA LYS A 49 -10.17 42.68 2.01
C LYS A 49 -10.06 44.04 2.73
N GLU A 50 -8.84 44.50 3.00
CA GLU A 50 -8.55 45.83 3.55
C GLU A 50 -8.66 46.95 2.51
N GLY A 51 -8.97 46.62 1.24
CA GLY A 51 -9.16 47.60 0.16
C GLY A 51 -7.92 47.93 -0.64
N SER A 52 -6.81 47.20 -0.44
CA SER A 52 -5.62 47.35 -1.28
C SER A 52 -5.92 46.94 -2.73
N THR A 53 -5.30 47.64 -3.68
CA THR A 53 -5.43 47.34 -5.10
C THR A 53 -4.34 46.38 -5.57
N TRP A 54 -4.59 45.69 -6.68
CA TRP A 54 -3.58 44.84 -7.34
C TRP A 54 -2.31 45.58 -7.76
N GLU A 55 -2.38 46.89 -7.95
CA GLU A 55 -1.23 47.73 -8.25
C GLU A 55 -0.33 47.90 -7.02
N GLN A 56 -0.91 48.26 -5.87
CA GLN A 56 -0.20 48.35 -4.60
C GLN A 56 0.38 46.99 -4.17
N ILE A 57 -0.35 45.90 -4.42
CA ILE A 57 0.12 44.54 -4.17
C ILE A 57 1.32 44.20 -5.07
N GLY A 58 1.26 44.55 -6.36
CA GLY A 58 2.38 44.37 -7.29
C GLY A 58 3.63 45.12 -6.83
N GLU A 59 3.47 46.40 -6.47
CA GLU A 59 4.55 47.23 -5.94
C GLU A 59 5.19 46.63 -4.68
N ALA A 60 4.37 46.21 -3.71
CA ALA A 60 4.85 45.58 -2.48
C ALA A 60 5.60 44.25 -2.72
N LEU A 61 5.25 43.54 -3.80
CA LEU A 61 5.89 42.29 -4.21
C LEU A 61 7.11 42.50 -5.12
N GLY A 62 7.43 43.75 -5.51
CA GLY A 62 8.48 44.05 -6.47
C GLY A 62 8.17 43.54 -7.89
N THR A 63 6.89 43.50 -8.28
CA THR A 63 6.45 43.00 -9.58
C THR A 63 5.35 43.88 -10.19
N THR A 64 4.92 43.58 -11.41
CA THR A 64 3.84 44.36 -12.05
C THR A 64 2.47 43.94 -11.52
N ARG A 65 1.48 44.83 -11.60
CA ARG A 65 0.07 44.52 -11.32
C ARG A 65 -0.39 43.23 -12.01
N GLN A 66 -0.07 43.08 -13.29
CA GLN A 66 -0.47 41.92 -14.09
C GLN A 66 0.20 40.64 -13.60
N ALA A 67 1.49 40.70 -13.24
CA ALA A 67 2.22 39.56 -12.71
C ALA A 67 1.71 39.16 -11.31
N ALA A 68 1.41 40.12 -10.44
CA ALA A 68 0.80 39.86 -9.14
C ALA A 68 -0.59 39.23 -9.28
N TRP A 69 -1.44 39.78 -10.14
CA TRP A 69 -2.76 39.21 -10.42
C TRP A 69 -2.66 37.79 -10.98
N ALA A 70 -1.83 37.56 -12.01
CA ALA A 70 -1.65 36.23 -12.59
C ALA A 70 -1.12 35.20 -11.58
N ARG A 71 -0.24 35.62 -10.67
CA ARG A 71 0.34 34.76 -9.62
C ARG A 71 -0.69 34.35 -8.56
N PHE A 72 -1.53 35.27 -8.11
CA PHE A 72 -2.39 35.04 -6.94
C PHE A 72 -3.87 34.85 -7.25
N ARG A 73 -4.35 35.20 -8.46
CA ARG A 73 -5.76 35.03 -8.85
C ARG A 73 -6.29 33.63 -8.57
N HIS A 74 -5.48 32.60 -8.75
CA HIS A 74 -5.90 31.21 -8.61
C HIS A 74 -5.81 30.66 -7.18
N ALA A 75 -5.02 31.32 -6.33
CA ALA A 75 -4.97 31.01 -4.91
C ALA A 75 -6.13 31.70 -4.15
N ILE A 76 -6.69 32.76 -4.73
CA ILE A 76 -7.75 33.59 -4.14
C ILE A 76 -9.13 33.26 -4.73
N GLU A 77 -9.20 32.96 -6.03
CA GLU A 77 -10.42 32.48 -6.69
C GLU A 77 -10.51 30.95 -6.54
N PRO A 78 -11.57 30.39 -5.94
CA PRO A 78 -11.69 28.96 -5.65
C PRO A 78 -11.74 28.06 -6.89
N ASP A 79 -11.89 28.64 -8.10
CA ASP A 79 -12.01 27.92 -9.37
C ASP A 79 -10.89 28.27 -10.36
N GLY A 80 -9.74 27.59 -10.20
CA GLY A 80 -9.03 27.03 -11.36
C GLY A 80 -7.94 27.88 -12.00
N GLY A 81 -6.70 27.68 -11.53
CA GLY A 81 -5.49 28.03 -12.27
C GLY A 81 -4.64 26.86 -12.69
N PRO A 82 -3.59 27.12 -13.51
CA PRO A 82 -2.59 26.10 -13.87
C PRO A 82 -1.99 25.41 -12.63
N SER A 83 -1.80 26.14 -11.53
CA SER A 83 -1.28 25.58 -10.27
C SER A 83 -2.28 24.64 -9.59
N ALA A 84 -3.55 25.02 -9.47
CA ALA A 84 -4.60 24.16 -8.93
C ALA A 84 -4.89 22.96 -9.86
N MET A 85 -4.72 23.12 -11.17
CA MET A 85 -4.79 22.03 -12.14
C MET A 85 -3.62 21.06 -11.96
N ASN A 86 -2.39 21.56 -11.83
CA ASN A 86 -1.20 20.73 -11.59
C ASN A 86 -1.29 20.00 -10.24
N GLU A 87 -1.73 20.65 -9.17
CA GLU A 87 -1.98 20.00 -7.88
C GLU A 87 -3.05 18.90 -7.98
N ARG A 88 -4.12 19.12 -8.77
CA ARG A 88 -5.13 18.09 -9.05
C ARG A 88 -4.59 16.94 -9.90
N VAL A 89 -3.67 17.20 -10.82
CA VAL A 89 -3.01 16.17 -11.63
C VAL A 89 -2.06 15.35 -10.76
N GLU A 90 -1.20 16.01 -9.97
CA GLU A 90 -0.30 15.35 -9.02
C GLU A 90 -1.08 14.52 -7.99
N ALA A 91 -2.17 15.07 -7.42
CA ALA A 91 -3.03 14.34 -6.50
C ALA A 91 -3.69 13.11 -7.15
N ARG A 92 -4.09 13.20 -8.43
CA ARG A 92 -4.63 12.06 -9.18
C ARG A 92 -3.58 11.01 -9.48
N GLU A 93 -2.36 11.40 -9.79
CA GLU A 93 -1.24 10.46 -10.00
C GLU A 93 -0.84 9.77 -8.70
N GLN A 94 -0.77 10.50 -7.59
CA GLN A 94 -0.56 9.93 -6.26
C GLN A 94 -1.68 8.96 -5.89
N LEU A 95 -2.94 9.33 -6.11
CA LEU A 95 -4.08 8.46 -5.84
C LEU A 95 -4.05 7.19 -6.72
N ARG A 96 -3.67 7.33 -8.01
CA ARG A 96 -3.50 6.19 -8.91
C ARG A 96 -2.40 5.24 -8.43
N SER A 97 -1.24 5.78 -8.07
CA SER A 97 -0.12 5.01 -7.54
C SER A 97 -0.51 4.25 -6.26
N LEU A 98 -1.17 4.92 -5.31
CA LEU A 98 -1.69 4.26 -4.11
C LEU A 98 -2.69 3.13 -4.42
N TRP A 99 -3.52 3.32 -5.45
CA TRP A 99 -4.50 2.32 -5.86
C TRP A 99 -3.83 1.11 -6.54
N GLU A 100 -2.82 1.35 -7.37
CA GLU A 100 -1.98 0.32 -7.99
C GLU A 100 -1.24 -0.50 -6.94
N ASP A 101 -0.64 0.16 -5.95
CA ASP A 101 0.02 -0.49 -4.81
C ASP A 101 -0.95 -1.34 -3.98
N ALA A 102 -2.12 -0.78 -3.64
CA ALA A 102 -3.15 -1.50 -2.90
C ALA A 102 -3.64 -2.74 -3.67
N GLN A 103 -3.84 -2.59 -4.98
CA GLN A 103 -4.26 -3.68 -5.85
C GLN A 103 -3.16 -4.74 -6.02
N SER A 104 -1.88 -4.34 -6.08
CA SER A 104 -0.74 -5.27 -6.11
C SER A 104 -0.69 -6.10 -4.82
N ARG A 105 -0.75 -5.43 -3.67
CA ARG A 105 -0.76 -6.11 -2.35
C ARG A 105 -1.91 -7.10 -2.22
N ARG A 106 -3.09 -6.73 -2.75
CA ARG A 106 -4.25 -7.63 -2.77
C ARG A 106 -3.99 -8.86 -3.65
N ARG A 107 -3.46 -8.68 -4.87
CA ARG A 107 -3.12 -9.79 -5.77
C ARG A 107 -2.09 -10.73 -5.15
N GLU A 108 -1.07 -10.19 -4.49
CA GLU A 108 -0.07 -10.99 -3.78
C GLU A 108 -0.68 -11.76 -2.61
N ALA A 109 -1.59 -11.15 -1.85
CA ALA A 109 -2.31 -11.84 -0.78
C ALA A 109 -3.19 -12.99 -1.33
N ASP A 110 -3.91 -12.75 -2.43
CA ASP A 110 -4.71 -13.77 -3.11
C ASP A 110 -3.84 -14.91 -3.66
N ALA A 111 -2.66 -14.60 -4.19
CA ALA A 111 -1.70 -15.60 -4.67
C ALA A 111 -1.17 -16.47 -3.52
N ARG A 112 -0.74 -15.86 -2.41
CA ARG A 112 -0.31 -16.59 -1.21
C ARG A 112 -1.42 -17.48 -0.65
N TRP A 113 -2.66 -16.99 -0.64
CA TRP A 113 -3.80 -17.79 -0.20
C TRP A 113 -4.01 -19.02 -1.08
N ARG A 114 -3.94 -18.87 -2.41
CA ARG A 114 -4.08 -20.00 -3.34
C ARG A 114 -2.98 -21.03 -3.16
N GLU A 115 -1.73 -20.59 -3.00
CA GLU A 115 -0.60 -21.49 -2.74
C GLU A 115 -0.80 -22.30 -1.47
N GLU A 116 -1.27 -21.66 -0.39
CA GLU A 116 -1.55 -22.35 0.88
C GLU A 116 -2.76 -23.29 0.76
N GLU A 117 -3.81 -22.88 0.04
CA GLU A 117 -4.97 -23.72 -0.24
C GLU A 117 -4.58 -24.98 -1.03
N ASP A 118 -3.79 -24.85 -2.10
CA ASP A 118 -3.31 -25.96 -2.91
C ASP A 118 -2.40 -26.88 -2.10
N ARG A 119 -1.54 -26.33 -1.25
CA ARG A 119 -0.70 -27.10 -0.32
C ARG A 119 -1.54 -27.95 0.62
N LEU A 120 -2.55 -27.36 1.26
CA LEU A 120 -3.44 -28.07 2.19
C LEU A 120 -4.26 -29.15 1.47
N ARG A 121 -4.71 -28.88 0.25
CA ARG A 121 -5.41 -29.86 -0.60
C ARG A 121 -4.52 -31.04 -0.95
N GLU A 122 -3.27 -30.78 -1.33
CA GLU A 122 -2.31 -31.83 -1.65
C GLU A 122 -1.95 -32.67 -0.41
N GLN A 123 -1.75 -32.04 0.75
CA GLN A 123 -1.55 -32.75 2.01
C GLN A 123 -2.74 -33.66 2.36
N LEU A 124 -3.97 -33.16 2.19
CA LEU A 124 -5.17 -33.96 2.43
C LEU A 124 -5.23 -35.16 1.48
N ARG A 125 -4.93 -34.96 0.20
CA ARG A 125 -4.88 -36.02 -0.80
C ARG A 125 -3.84 -37.09 -0.45
N GLN A 126 -2.63 -36.68 -0.07
CA GLN A 126 -1.57 -37.59 0.36
C GLN A 126 -1.97 -38.42 1.58
N SER A 127 -2.58 -37.79 2.58
CA SER A 127 -3.10 -38.49 3.77
C SER A 127 -4.17 -39.52 3.41
N GLN A 128 -5.08 -39.18 2.49
CA GLN A 128 -6.11 -40.11 2.00
C GLN A 128 -5.53 -41.30 1.24
N ASP A 129 -4.51 -41.07 0.41
CA ASP A 129 -3.83 -42.14 -0.33
C ASP A 129 -3.04 -43.06 0.61
N GLN A 130 -2.33 -42.49 1.60
CA GLN A 130 -1.67 -43.27 2.64
C GLN A 130 -2.64 -44.17 3.40
N LEU A 131 -3.82 -43.65 3.76
CA LEU A 131 -4.87 -44.42 4.43
C LEU A 131 -5.41 -45.54 3.53
N ARG A 132 -5.63 -45.24 2.24
CA ARG A 132 -6.10 -46.21 1.25
C ARG A 132 -5.09 -47.36 1.10
N ASP A 133 -3.80 -47.04 1.03
CA ASP A 133 -2.76 -48.04 0.90
C ASP A 133 -2.55 -48.85 2.18
N ALA A 134 -2.67 -48.22 3.36
CA ALA A 134 -2.69 -48.95 4.63
C ALA A 134 -3.85 -49.96 4.70
N LYS A 135 -5.06 -49.55 4.29
CA LYS A 135 -6.22 -50.45 4.20
C LYS A 135 -5.97 -51.61 3.22
N ARG A 136 -5.36 -51.34 2.06
CA ARG A 136 -5.00 -52.37 1.07
C ARG A 136 -3.96 -53.35 1.62
N ARG A 137 -2.92 -52.86 2.32
CA ARG A 137 -1.91 -53.71 2.98
C ARG A 137 -2.55 -54.63 4.00
N HIS A 138 -3.33 -54.08 4.92
CA HIS A 138 -4.03 -54.87 5.94
C HIS A 138 -4.98 -55.90 5.33
N ALA A 139 -5.69 -55.57 4.25
CA ALA A 139 -6.53 -56.53 3.54
C ALA A 139 -5.71 -57.68 2.91
N ARG A 140 -4.53 -57.40 2.35
CA ARG A 140 -3.61 -58.42 1.81
C ARG A 140 -3.06 -59.32 2.91
N GLU A 141 -2.59 -58.74 4.02
CA GLU A 141 -2.10 -59.48 5.19
C GLU A 141 -3.18 -60.42 5.74
N ARG A 142 -4.42 -59.94 5.88
CA ARG A 142 -5.55 -60.78 6.31
C ARG A 142 -5.86 -61.92 5.36
N ARG A 143 -5.73 -61.72 4.04
CA ARG A 143 -5.93 -62.79 3.05
C ARG A 143 -4.81 -63.82 3.14
N ALA A 144 -3.56 -63.38 3.19
CA ALA A 144 -2.40 -64.25 3.33
C ALA A 144 -2.47 -65.10 4.61
N ALA A 145 -2.82 -64.49 5.76
CA ALA A 145 -3.00 -65.22 7.01
C ALA A 145 -4.11 -66.29 6.92
N ARG A 146 -5.22 -65.99 6.25
CA ARG A 146 -6.31 -66.98 6.01
C ARG A 146 -5.86 -68.12 5.11
N GLU A 147 -5.12 -67.83 4.06
CA GLU A 147 -4.59 -68.84 3.14
C GLU A 147 -3.55 -69.74 3.82
N GLU A 148 -2.69 -69.18 4.67
CA GLU A 148 -1.72 -69.93 5.48
C GLU A 148 -2.42 -70.87 6.47
N LEU A 149 -3.44 -70.38 7.18
CA LEU A 149 -4.27 -71.20 8.08
C LEU A 149 -4.96 -72.33 7.32
N ARG A 150 -5.49 -72.05 6.13
CA ARG A 150 -6.11 -73.07 5.27
C ARG A 150 -5.09 -74.13 4.83
N ARG A 151 -3.91 -73.71 4.33
CA ARG A 151 -2.82 -74.62 3.94
C ARG A 151 -2.36 -75.51 5.09
N SER A 152 -2.20 -74.93 6.28
CA SER A 152 -1.83 -75.66 7.50
C SER A 152 -2.89 -76.69 7.89
N ALA A 153 -4.18 -76.32 7.83
CA ALA A 153 -5.28 -77.23 8.14
C ALA A 153 -5.40 -78.40 7.15
N ASP A 154 -5.23 -78.13 5.85
CA ASP A 154 -5.24 -79.15 4.80
C ASP A 154 -4.05 -80.13 4.98
N ALA A 155 -2.87 -79.61 5.31
CA ALA A 155 -1.68 -80.43 5.60
C ALA A 155 -1.88 -81.33 6.84
N LEU A 156 -2.44 -80.80 7.93
CA LEU A 156 -2.78 -81.58 9.13
C LEU A 156 -3.80 -82.68 8.83
N ARG A 157 -4.80 -82.39 7.99
CA ARG A 157 -5.81 -83.39 7.58
C ARG A 157 -5.18 -84.50 6.72
N ALA A 158 -4.25 -84.16 5.83
CA ALA A 158 -3.53 -85.16 5.03
C ALA A 158 -2.57 -86.02 5.86
N ALA A 159 -1.98 -85.46 6.93
CA ALA A 159 -1.07 -86.15 7.84
C ALA A 159 -1.77 -87.05 8.87
N MET A 160 -3.11 -86.98 8.98
CA MET A 160 -3.93 -87.83 9.84
C MET A 160 -4.59 -88.93 8.99
N PRO A 161 -3.91 -90.07 8.72
CA PRO A 161 -4.54 -91.19 8.02
C PRO A 161 -5.68 -91.76 8.89
N GLY A 162 -6.80 -92.08 8.23
CA GLY A 162 -8.00 -92.60 8.87
C GLY A 162 -7.69 -93.78 9.79
N ARG A 163 -8.28 -93.73 10.99
CA ARG A 163 -8.59 -94.92 11.79
C ARG A 163 -9.68 -95.73 11.10
#